data_AF-A0A971L781-F1
#
_entry.id   AF-A0A971L781-F1
#
_cell.length_a   1.000
_cell.length_b   1.000
_cell.length_c   1.000
_cell.angle_alpha   90.00
_cell.angle_beta   90.00
_cell.angle_gamma   90.00
#
_symmetry.space_group_name_H-M   'P 1'
#
loop_
_entity.id
_entity.type
_entity.pdbx_description
1 polymer ?
#
loop_
_entity_poly.entity_id
_entity_poly.type
_entity_poly.pdbx_seq_one_letter_code
_entity_poly.pdbx_strand_id
1 'polypeptide(L)'
;MLKIIGGLIIIITCGGLGLTVAQGYRTRIEQLRQLNAGLKMLETEIVYGATPLALALSRVGLQLRGPVADFFARAAKTLGDNAAASALTAWQQGLAELADRSDLQPH
;
A
#
# COMPACT_ATOMS: atom_id res chain seq x y z
N MET A 1 -11.53 -3.80 47.71
CA MET A 1 -10.50 -3.03 47.00
C MET A 1 -9.80 -3.87 45.92
N LEU A 2 -9.09 -4.95 46.27
CA LEU A 2 -8.30 -5.77 45.33
C LEU A 2 -9.10 -6.39 44.15
N LYS A 3 -10.35 -6.80 44.39
CA LYS A 3 -11.22 -7.41 43.36
C LYS A 3 -11.61 -6.42 42.24
N ILE A 4 -11.74 -5.13 42.55
CA ILE A 4 -12.11 -4.09 41.58
C ILE A 4 -10.89 -3.74 40.72
N ILE A 5 -9.71 -3.63 41.34
CA ILE A 5 -8.45 -3.33 40.65
C ILE A 5 -8.10 -4.48 39.69
N GLY A 6 -8.23 -5.74 40.12
CA GLY A 6 -8.00 -6.89 39.26
C GLY A 6 -8.94 -6.96 38.05
N GLY A 7 -10.24 -6.65 38.24
CA GLY A 7 -11.20 -6.58 37.15
C GLY A 7 -10.86 -5.48 36.12
N LEU A 8 -10.45 -4.30 36.60
CA LEU A 8 -10.01 -3.18 35.75
C LEU A 8 -8.78 -3.53 34.90
N ILE A 9 -7.81 -4.24 35.49
CA ILE A 9 -6.60 -4.68 34.76
C ILE A 9 -6.98 -5.65 33.63
N ILE A 10 -7.88 -6.61 33.88
CA ILE A 10 -8.32 -7.57 32.85
C ILE A 10 -9.04 -6.85 31.70
N ILE A 11 -9.91 -5.89 32.00
CA ILE A 11 -10.64 -5.11 30.99
C ILE A 11 -9.67 -4.27 30.14
N ILE A 12 -8.69 -3.61 30.77
CA ILE A 12 -7.70 -2.78 30.06
C ILE A 12 -6.79 -3.65 29.20
N THR A 13 -6.33 -4.80 29.69
CA THR A 13 -5.46 -5.70 28.91
C THR A 13 -6.20 -6.33 27.74
N CYS A 14 -7.42 -6.85 27.93
CA CYS A 14 -8.21 -7.41 26.84
C CYS A 14 -8.67 -6.35 25.82
N GLY A 15 -9.05 -5.15 26.27
CA GLY A 15 -9.45 -4.05 25.39
C GLY A 15 -8.28 -3.43 24.63
N GLY A 16 -7.13 -3.24 25.31
CA GLY A 16 -5.92 -2.65 24.74
C GLY A 16 -5.28 -3.53 23.67
N LEU A 17 -5.14 -4.83 23.93
CA LEU A 17 -4.63 -5.82 22.96
C LEU A 17 -5.56 -5.97 21.75
N GLY A 18 -6.88 -5.95 21.97
CA GLY A 18 -7.86 -5.98 20.88
C GLY A 18 -7.78 -4.75 19.98
N LEU A 19 -7.59 -3.55 20.55
CA LEU A 19 -7.44 -2.32 19.77
C LEU A 19 -6.12 -2.25 19.00
N THR A 20 -5.00 -2.72 19.57
CA THR A 20 -3.69 -2.69 18.90
C THR A 20 -3.65 -3.65 17.71
N VAL A 21 -4.18 -4.86 17.89
CA VAL A 21 -4.29 -5.84 16.80
C VAL A 21 -5.22 -5.34 15.69
N ALA A 22 -6.36 -4.73 16.05
CA ALA A 22 -7.27 -4.12 15.07
C ALA A 22 -6.63 -2.95 14.30
N GLN A 23 -5.70 -2.19 14.90
CA GLN A 23 -4.97 -1.12 14.21
C GLN A 23 -4.00 -1.68 13.17
N GLY A 24 -3.27 -2.77 13.45
CA GLY A 24 -2.42 -3.44 12.47
C GLY A 24 -3.21 -3.96 11.26
N TYR A 25 -4.36 -4.61 11.51
CA TYR A 25 -5.26 -5.04 10.44
C TYR A 25 -5.83 -3.89 9.61
N ARG A 26 -6.13 -2.75 10.24
CA ARG A 26 -6.63 -1.55 9.54
C ARG A 26 -5.60 -0.98 8.57
N THR A 27 -4.32 -0.89 8.95
CA THR A 27 -3.27 -0.37 8.06
C THR A 27 -3.08 -1.26 6.84
N ARG A 28 -3.07 -2.59 7.05
CA ARG A 28 -2.94 -3.57 5.96
C ARG A 28 -4.13 -3.52 4.99
N ILE A 29 -5.35 -3.49 5.52
CA ILE A 29 -6.58 -3.40 4.70
C ILE A 29 -6.60 -2.06 3.93
N GLU A 30 -6.19 -0.96 4.56
CA GLU A 30 -6.14 0.35 3.92
C GLU A 30 -5.13 0.38 2.76
N GLN A 31 -3.93 -0.19 2.94
CA GLN A 31 -2.95 -0.33 1.87
C GLN A 31 -3.49 -1.16 0.69
N LEU A 32 -4.21 -2.25 0.95
CA LEU A 32 -4.85 -3.06 -0.10
C LEU A 32 -5.96 -2.28 -0.83
N ARG A 33 -6.76 -1.49 -0.11
CA ARG A 33 -7.78 -0.62 -0.73
C ARG A 33 -7.15 0.43 -1.62
N GLN A 34 -6.06 1.05 -1.17
CA GLN A 34 -5.31 2.04 -1.95
C GLN A 34 -4.67 1.41 -3.20
N LEU A 35 -4.12 0.20 -3.09
CA LEU A 35 -3.58 -0.53 -4.23
C LEU A 35 -4.68 -0.83 -5.27
N ASN A 36 -5.83 -1.33 -4.82
CA ASN A 36 -6.97 -1.63 -5.70
C ASN A 36 -7.51 -0.35 -6.37
N ALA A 37 -7.62 0.76 -5.63
CA ALA A 37 -7.99 2.05 -6.19
C ALA A 37 -6.98 2.53 -7.25
N GLY A 38 -5.68 2.44 -6.95
CA GLY A 38 -4.61 2.79 -7.89
C GLY A 38 -4.63 1.96 -9.16
N LEU A 39 -4.86 0.66 -9.06
CA LEU A 39 -4.99 -0.25 -10.21
C LEU A 39 -6.18 0.12 -11.11
N LYS A 40 -7.34 0.44 -10.54
CA LYS A 40 -8.52 0.87 -11.31
C LYS A 40 -8.29 2.20 -12.04
N MET A 41 -7.58 3.13 -11.39
CA MET A 41 -7.21 4.39 -12.03
C MET A 41 -6.22 4.17 -13.17
N LEU A 42 -5.23 3.29 -12.96
CA LEU A 42 -4.29 2.91 -14.00
C LEU A 42 -4.98 2.21 -15.18
N GLU A 43 -5.93 1.30 -14.91
CA GLU A 43 -6.76 0.66 -15.93
C GLU A 43 -7.52 1.69 -16.75
N THR A 44 -8.11 2.70 -16.10
CA THR A 44 -8.83 3.78 -16.79
C THR A 44 -7.89 4.59 -17.69
N GLU A 45 -6.68 4.92 -17.21
CA GLU A 45 -5.66 5.63 -17.99
C GLU A 45 -5.09 4.76 -19.13
N ILE A 46 -4.95 3.44 -18.99
CA ILE A 46 -4.46 2.56 -20.06
C ILE A 46 -5.55 2.33 -21.14
N VAL A 47 -6.80 2.14 -20.72
CA VAL A 47 -7.91 1.82 -21.64
C VAL A 47 -8.37 3.05 -22.40
N TYR A 48 -8.35 4.23 -21.78
CA TYR A 48 -8.87 5.47 -22.38
C TYR A 48 -7.81 6.53 -22.66
N GLY A 49 -6.61 6.43 -22.07
CA GLY A 49 -5.53 7.39 -22.25
C GLY A 49 -4.56 6.94 -23.33
N ALA A 50 -4.31 7.81 -24.32
CA ALA A 50 -3.10 7.76 -25.15
C ALA A 50 -1.85 8.24 -24.37
N THR A 51 -1.92 8.25 -23.04
CA THR A 51 -0.87 8.70 -22.14
C THR A 51 0.22 7.62 -22.03
N PRO A 52 1.51 7.98 -22.16
CA PRO A 52 2.59 7.04 -21.94
C PRO A 52 2.48 6.40 -20.56
N LEU A 53 2.68 5.07 -20.46
CA LEU A 53 2.46 4.31 -19.23
C LEU A 53 3.23 4.86 -18.02
N ALA A 54 4.43 5.42 -18.24
CA ALA A 54 5.22 6.08 -17.18
C ALA A 54 4.47 7.27 -16.56
N LEU A 55 3.80 8.08 -17.40
CA LEU A 55 3.01 9.23 -16.97
C LEU A 55 1.71 8.81 -16.26
N ALA A 56 1.07 7.74 -16.74
CA ALA A 56 -0.11 7.18 -16.07
C ALA A 56 0.25 6.69 -14.65
N LEU A 57 1.34 5.93 -14.52
CA LEU A 57 1.86 5.47 -13.23
C LEU A 57 2.22 6.63 -12.30
N SER A 58 2.86 7.70 -12.81
CA SER A 58 3.20 8.86 -11.98
C SER A 58 1.96 9.59 -11.48
N ARG A 59 0.94 9.77 -12.33
CA ARG A 59 -0.32 10.43 -11.97
C ARG A 59 -1.10 9.64 -10.92
N VAL A 60 -1.11 8.31 -11.03
CA VAL A 60 -1.72 7.44 -10.02
C VAL A 60 -0.96 7.55 -8.70
N GLY A 61 0.38 7.50 -8.72
CA GLY A 61 1.20 7.66 -7.52
C GLY A 61 0.98 8.97 -6.78
N LEU A 62 0.79 10.08 -7.49
CA LEU A 62 0.51 11.40 -6.90
C LEU A 62 -0.85 11.49 -6.18
N GLN A 63 -1.81 10.62 -6.53
CA GLN A 63 -3.14 10.60 -5.92
C GLN A 63 -3.24 9.64 -4.74
N LEU A 64 -2.22 8.81 -4.54
CA LEU A 64 -2.14 7.84 -3.44
C LEU A 64 -1.25 8.39 -2.31
N ARG A 65 -1.21 7.69 -1.18
CA ARG A 65 -0.37 8.05 -0.03
C ARG A 65 0.38 6.84 0.51
N GLY A 66 1.43 7.09 1.28
CA GLY A 66 2.21 6.05 1.96
C GLY A 66 2.93 5.11 0.99
N PRO A 67 3.21 3.86 1.38
CA PRO A 67 4.09 2.96 0.63
C PRO A 67 3.53 2.58 -0.76
N VAL A 68 2.20 2.63 -0.93
CA VAL A 68 1.56 2.37 -2.23
C VAL A 68 1.87 3.51 -3.22
N ALA A 69 1.93 4.76 -2.78
CA ALA A 69 2.32 5.88 -3.64
C ALA A 69 3.78 5.74 -4.12
N ASP A 70 4.68 5.37 -3.20
CA ASP A 70 6.09 5.14 -3.50
C ASP A 70 6.26 4.04 -4.56
N PHE A 71 5.48 2.96 -4.46
CA PHE A 71 5.44 1.88 -5.44
C PHE A 71 5.15 2.40 -6.86
N PHE A 72 4.06 3.15 -7.04
CA PHE A 72 3.66 3.68 -8.35
C PHE A 72 4.66 4.72 -8.89
N ALA A 73 5.21 5.58 -8.01
CA ALA A 73 6.21 6.58 -8.39
C ALA A 73 7.53 5.95 -8.86
N ARG A 74 7.96 4.86 -8.23
CA ARG A 74 9.17 4.11 -8.62
C ARG A 74 8.95 3.37 -9.93
N ALA A 75 7.82 2.71 -10.10
CA ALA A 75 7.47 2.07 -11.36
C ALA A 75 7.46 3.08 -12.53
N ALA A 76 6.91 4.29 -12.31
CA ALA A 76 6.95 5.38 -13.27
C ALA A 76 8.37 5.82 -13.62
N LYS A 77 9.22 6.00 -12.60
CA LYS A 77 10.61 6.42 -12.76
C LYS A 77 11.43 5.39 -13.54
N THR A 78 11.35 4.11 -13.17
CA THR A 78 12.08 3.04 -13.87
C THR A 78 11.68 2.95 -15.34
N LEU A 79 10.40 3.17 -15.65
CA LEU A 79 9.90 3.17 -17.02
C LEU A 79 10.30 4.43 -17.81
N GLY A 80 10.40 5.58 -17.14
CA GLY A 80 10.81 6.85 -17.75
C GLY A 80 12.33 6.93 -18.00
N ASP A 81 13.13 6.44 -17.06
CA ASP A 81 14.60 6.49 -17.12
C ASP A 81 15.18 5.42 -18.06
N ASN A 82 14.48 4.31 -18.27
CA ASN A 82 14.90 3.22 -19.14
C ASN A 82 13.84 2.93 -20.22
N ALA A 83 13.94 3.57 -21.38
CA ALA A 83 13.08 3.29 -22.53
C ALA A 83 13.14 1.82 -23.03
N ALA A 84 14.21 1.09 -22.68
CA ALA A 84 14.39 -0.33 -22.98
C ALA A 84 13.87 -1.26 -21.86
N ALA A 85 13.55 -0.74 -20.67
CA ALA A 85 12.98 -1.54 -19.60
C ALA A 85 11.52 -1.87 -19.93
N SER A 86 11.18 -3.15 -19.88
CA SER A 86 9.79 -3.57 -20.08
C SER A 86 8.93 -3.05 -18.91
N ALA A 87 7.67 -2.72 -19.20
CA ALA A 87 6.67 -2.37 -18.19
C ALA A 87 6.60 -3.39 -17.05
N LEU A 88 6.75 -4.67 -17.39
CA LEU A 88 6.76 -5.76 -16.42
C LEU A 88 7.96 -5.69 -15.47
N THR A 89 9.15 -5.40 -15.98
CA THR A 89 10.38 -5.31 -15.17
C THR A 89 10.31 -4.13 -14.20
N ALA A 90 9.84 -2.97 -14.66
CA ALA A 90 9.65 -1.80 -13.82
C ALA A 90 8.62 -2.05 -12.71
N TRP A 91 7.53 -2.73 -13.05
CA TRP A 91 6.50 -3.14 -12.10
C TRP A 91 7.03 -4.12 -11.04
N GLN A 92 7.77 -5.14 -11.47
CA GLN A 92 8.34 -6.15 -10.57
C GLN A 92 9.35 -5.55 -9.59
N GLN A 93 10.18 -4.60 -10.04
CA GLN A 93 11.10 -3.87 -9.14
C GLN A 93 10.35 -3.05 -8.10
N GLY A 94 9.33 -2.29 -8.52
CA GLY A 94 8.48 -1.56 -7.57
C GLY A 94 7.82 -2.50 -6.56
N LEU A 95 7.32 -3.66 -7.02
CA LEU A 95 6.62 -4.61 -6.18
C LEU A 95 7.56 -5.24 -5.13
N ALA A 96 8.81 -5.52 -5.50
CA ALA A 96 9.83 -6.01 -4.58
C ALA A 96 10.11 -5.02 -3.45
N GLU A 97 10.21 -3.72 -3.77
CA GLU A 97 10.41 -2.68 -2.75
C GLU A 97 9.16 -2.42 -1.91
N LEU A 98 7.97 -2.56 -2.49
CA LEU A 98 6.72 -2.52 -1.72
C LEU A 98 6.68 -3.67 -0.72
N ALA A 99 7.08 -4.89 -1.12
CA ALA A 99 7.12 -6.06 -0.26
C ALA A 99 8.14 -5.96 0.88
N ASP A 100 9.22 -5.19 0.68
CA ASP A 100 10.24 -4.91 1.71
C ASP A 100 9.79 -3.81 2.69
N ARG A 101 8.99 -2.84 2.22
CA ARG A 101 8.56 -1.66 3.00
C ARG A 101 7.14 -1.74 3.56
N SER A 102 6.38 -2.79 3.28
CA SER A 102 4.98 -2.94 3.72
C SER A 102 4.74 -4.22 4.52
N ASP A 103 3.84 -4.15 5.51
CA ASP A 103 3.35 -5.29 6.31
C ASP A 103 2.44 -6.25 5.52
N LEU A 104 2.57 -6.27 4.19
CA LEU A 104 1.75 -7.11 3.31
C LEU A 104 2.26 -8.55 3.22
N GLN A 105 3.44 -8.85 3.79
CA GLN A 105 3.94 -10.22 3.85
C GLN A 105 2.93 -11.14 4.54
N PRO A 106 2.51 -12.24 3.91
CA PRO A 106 1.74 -13.25 4.61
C PRO A 106 2.66 -13.92 5.63
N HIS A 107 2.31 -13.84 6.92
CA HIS A 107 2.84 -14.75 7.93
C HIS A 107 2.42 -16.18 7.65
#